data_AF-A0A2V5YRX7-F1
#
_entry.id   AF-A0A2V5YRX7-F1
#
_cell.length_a   1.000
_cell.length_b   1.000
_cell.length_c   1.000
_cell.angle_alpha   90.00
_cell.angle_beta   90.00
_cell.angle_gamma   90.00
#
_symmetry.space_group_name_H-M   'P 1'
#
loop_
_entity.id
_entity.type
_entity.pdbx_description
1 polymer ?
#
loop_
_entity_poly.entity_id
_entity_poly.type
_entity_poly.pdbx_seq_one_letter_code
_entity_poly.pdbx_strand_id
1 'polypeptide(L)'
;MIAAADNRRTTIRNAFPKEGLFAEKDWLLSPDAFPIEKKFVTELEQLGHRLFVFQRACNQLYQLSIKDKQPAWVARYLDAGKPKELIEFSKRKEIRDDLPRVIRPDLILTEKGYVIAEIDSVPGGIGLTGWLNQTYSTFDNEIIGGANGMLDGFRTVLPNGGDIVISQEAATYRPEMEWVAARLNQKRNPPSGDSVVAAGVDRGLHAEASLAESGYSWRVAAAESYQPQDGRAVYRFFELFDLPNIPGIENTLRANAEGRISITPPIKPYLEEKMWFALFWMQPLREFWRRELGDKYFVKLQEVIPYSWLLDPTPLPQHAVIPRLEIHDWREAAKFSQKDRDLLLKVSGFSPLGWGSRGIALGADLPHAEWEKRIEHALNTFESSPTIMQRFHKGRLVEHQYWDPDSSELKTMKGRVRLCPYYFVESDRVKLRGALATIVPADKKFLHGMSDAILVPSKTQ
;
A
#
# COMPACT_ATOMS: atom_id res chain seq x y z
N MET A 1 -22.68 28.85 -7.77
CA MET A 1 -22.06 27.71 -7.04
C MET A 1 -22.91 26.45 -7.11
N ILE A 2 -24.22 26.49 -6.81
CA ILE A 2 -25.10 25.30 -6.84
C ILE A 2 -25.12 24.61 -8.23
N ALA A 3 -25.41 25.36 -9.32
CA ALA A 3 -25.43 24.78 -10.67
C ALA A 3 -24.10 24.14 -11.13
N ALA A 4 -22.96 24.67 -10.66
CA ALA A 4 -21.65 24.11 -10.96
C ALA A 4 -21.40 22.80 -10.17
N ALA A 5 -21.83 22.75 -8.91
CA ALA A 5 -21.77 21.54 -8.10
C ALA A 5 -22.70 20.44 -8.66
N ASP A 6 -23.91 20.77 -9.09
CA ASP A 6 -24.84 19.81 -9.70
C ASP A 6 -24.31 19.23 -11.02
N ASN A 7 -23.63 20.07 -11.82
CA ASN A 7 -22.92 19.61 -13.02
C ASN A 7 -21.78 18.63 -12.69
N ARG A 8 -20.97 18.93 -11.65
CA ARG A 8 -19.91 18.01 -11.18
C ARG A 8 -20.48 16.70 -10.67
N ARG A 9 -21.57 16.72 -9.90
CA ARG A 9 -22.23 15.50 -9.41
C ARG A 9 -22.66 14.59 -10.56
N THR A 10 -23.25 15.19 -11.59
CA THR A 10 -23.70 14.50 -12.80
C THR A 10 -22.51 13.93 -13.57
N THR A 11 -21.45 14.71 -13.72
CA THR A 11 -20.19 14.28 -14.36
C THR A 11 -19.60 13.06 -13.65
N ILE A 12 -19.49 13.11 -12.31
CA ILE A 12 -18.96 12.01 -11.51
C ILE A 12 -19.84 10.76 -11.65
N ARG A 13 -21.17 10.90 -11.51
CA ARG A 13 -22.12 9.77 -11.65
C ARG A 13 -22.06 9.12 -13.03
N ASN A 14 -22.00 9.91 -14.09
CA ASN A 14 -21.94 9.42 -15.46
C ASN A 14 -20.59 8.76 -15.79
N ALA A 15 -19.53 9.10 -15.07
CA ALA A 15 -18.20 8.53 -15.27
C ALA A 15 -18.01 7.15 -14.59
N PHE A 16 -18.91 6.74 -13.69
CA PHE A 16 -18.78 5.47 -12.98
C PHE A 16 -18.74 4.27 -13.97
N PRO A 17 -17.78 3.34 -13.81
CA PRO A 17 -17.81 2.07 -14.55
C PRO A 17 -19.07 1.28 -14.20
N LYS A 18 -19.63 0.57 -15.18
CA LYS A 18 -20.84 -0.26 -14.96
C LYS A 18 -20.59 -1.36 -13.95
N GLU A 19 -19.38 -1.90 -13.94
CA GLU A 19 -18.90 -2.95 -13.05
C GLU A 19 -18.48 -2.42 -11.67
N GLY A 20 -18.50 -1.08 -11.47
CA GLY A 20 -17.99 -0.42 -10.26
C GLY A 20 -16.47 -0.37 -10.17
N LEU A 21 -15.96 0.12 -9.04
CA LEU A 21 -14.52 0.14 -8.71
C LEU A 21 -14.18 -0.72 -7.49
N PHE A 22 -15.19 -1.06 -6.68
CA PHE A 22 -15.14 -2.09 -5.65
C PHE A 22 -16.41 -2.91 -5.72
N ALA A 23 -16.30 -4.21 -5.44
CA ALA A 23 -17.46 -5.10 -5.46
C ALA A 23 -18.50 -4.79 -4.35
N GLU A 24 -18.06 -4.20 -3.23
CA GLU A 24 -18.87 -4.11 -2.00
C GLU A 24 -18.69 -2.81 -1.20
N LYS A 25 -18.15 -1.74 -1.80
CA LYS A 25 -17.88 -0.48 -1.08
C LYS A 25 -18.46 0.72 -1.81
N ASP A 26 -19.49 1.29 -1.21
CA ASP A 26 -19.94 2.65 -1.50
C ASP A 26 -19.12 3.66 -0.69
N TRP A 27 -19.11 4.91 -1.17
CA TRP A 27 -18.55 6.05 -0.46
C TRP A 27 -19.30 7.32 -0.81
N LEU A 28 -19.15 8.35 0.03
CA LEU A 28 -19.74 9.66 -0.16
C LEU A 28 -19.03 10.41 -1.29
N LEU A 29 -19.80 10.86 -2.28
CA LEU A 29 -19.31 11.68 -3.38
C LEU A 29 -19.08 13.13 -2.91
N SER A 30 -18.08 13.78 -3.47
CA SER A 30 -17.74 15.17 -3.15
C SER A 30 -17.56 16.02 -4.42
N PRO A 31 -17.93 17.30 -4.40
CA PRO A 31 -17.69 18.21 -5.52
C PRO A 31 -16.21 18.60 -5.68
N ASP A 32 -15.38 18.41 -4.65
CA ASP A 32 -14.04 18.96 -4.60
C ASP A 32 -12.99 17.89 -4.25
N ALA A 33 -11.88 17.93 -4.97
CA ALA A 33 -10.68 17.19 -4.61
C ALA A 33 -10.08 17.72 -3.29
N PHE A 34 -9.40 16.86 -2.54
CA PHE A 34 -8.80 17.23 -1.27
C PHE A 34 -7.60 18.18 -1.48
N PRO A 35 -7.61 19.40 -0.91
CA PRO A 35 -6.56 20.38 -1.15
C PRO A 35 -5.28 20.05 -0.37
N ILE A 36 -4.13 20.15 -1.04
CA ILE A 36 -2.79 19.97 -0.46
C ILE A 36 -1.93 21.18 -0.86
N GLU A 37 -1.35 21.84 0.13
CA GLU A 37 -0.43 22.96 -0.11
C GLU A 37 0.77 22.53 -0.95
N LYS A 38 1.22 23.38 -1.89
CA LYS A 38 2.42 23.14 -2.73
C LYS A 38 3.63 22.64 -1.96
N LYS A 39 3.91 23.22 -0.80
CA LYS A 39 5.03 22.81 0.06
C LYS A 39 4.89 21.37 0.53
N PHE A 40 3.67 20.94 0.88
CA PHE A 40 3.42 19.58 1.29
C PHE A 40 3.48 18.61 0.10
N VAL A 41 3.05 19.02 -1.10
CA VAL A 41 3.25 18.22 -2.34
C VAL A 41 4.75 17.93 -2.56
N THR A 42 5.62 18.94 -2.45
CA THR A 42 7.08 18.73 -2.56
C THR A 42 7.62 17.77 -1.50
N GLU A 43 7.09 17.83 -0.28
CA GLU A 43 7.48 16.90 0.78
C GLU A 43 7.00 15.46 0.48
N LEU A 44 5.80 15.28 -0.08
CA LEU A 44 5.32 13.96 -0.54
C LEU A 44 6.21 13.40 -1.66
N GLU A 45 6.59 14.22 -2.65
CA GLU A 45 7.53 13.79 -3.70
C GLU A 45 8.86 13.29 -3.12
N GLN A 46 9.40 13.99 -2.12
CA GLN A 46 10.63 13.57 -1.44
C GLN A 46 10.41 12.32 -0.57
N LEU A 47 9.25 12.20 0.09
CA LEU A 47 8.90 11.04 0.89
C LEU A 47 8.94 9.77 0.06
N GLY A 48 8.44 9.78 -1.18
CA GLY A 48 8.49 8.63 -2.08
C GLY A 48 9.91 8.06 -2.23
N HIS A 49 10.89 8.93 -2.49
CA HIS A 49 12.29 8.48 -2.59
C HIS A 49 12.84 7.96 -1.25
N ARG A 50 12.53 8.62 -0.13
CA ARG A 50 12.97 8.16 1.21
C ARG A 50 12.41 6.78 1.54
N LEU A 51 11.15 6.49 1.19
CA LEU A 51 10.52 5.19 1.41
C LEU A 51 11.09 4.10 0.51
N PHE A 52 11.45 4.42 -0.72
CA PHE A 52 12.15 3.48 -1.60
C PHE A 52 13.53 3.10 -1.04
N VAL A 53 14.32 4.09 -0.59
CA VAL A 53 15.62 3.83 0.06
C VAL A 53 15.44 3.04 1.35
N PHE A 54 14.37 3.32 2.12
CA PHE A 54 14.02 2.55 3.32
C PHE A 54 13.70 1.08 3.00
N GLN A 55 12.84 0.79 2.02
CA GLN A 55 12.54 -0.59 1.61
C GLN A 55 13.78 -1.34 1.11
N ARG A 56 14.66 -0.66 0.37
CA ARG A 56 15.96 -1.21 -0.04
C ARG A 56 16.82 -1.56 1.17
N ALA A 57 16.92 -0.66 2.15
CA ALA A 57 17.66 -0.90 3.39
C ALA A 57 17.05 -2.05 4.21
N CYS A 58 15.72 -2.19 4.28
CA CYS A 58 15.04 -3.34 4.88
C CYS A 58 15.45 -4.65 4.20
N ASN A 59 15.40 -4.70 2.86
CA ASN A 59 15.84 -5.87 2.09
C ASN A 59 17.31 -6.21 2.39
N GLN A 60 18.18 -5.21 2.40
CA GLN A 60 19.60 -5.38 2.68
C GLN A 60 19.87 -5.86 4.12
N LEU A 61 19.15 -5.32 5.11
CA LEU A 61 19.29 -5.72 6.51
C LEU A 61 18.94 -7.19 6.71
N TYR A 62 17.82 -7.64 6.13
CA TYR A 62 17.43 -9.04 6.15
C TYR A 62 18.51 -9.93 5.50
N GLN A 63 18.98 -9.56 4.31
CA GLN A 63 19.99 -10.32 3.55
C GLN A 63 21.35 -10.39 4.26
N LEU A 64 21.72 -9.36 5.01
CA LEU A 64 22.94 -9.37 5.83
C LEU A 64 22.75 -10.16 7.12
N SER A 65 21.55 -10.12 7.71
CA SER A 65 21.21 -10.88 8.91
C SER A 65 21.25 -12.39 8.68
N ILE A 66 20.76 -12.89 7.54
CA ILE A 66 20.84 -14.33 7.21
C ILE A 66 22.27 -14.80 6.85
N LYS A 67 23.22 -13.87 6.73
CA LYS A 67 24.64 -14.13 6.45
C LYS A 67 25.54 -13.81 7.64
N ASP A 68 24.96 -13.59 8.83
CA ASP A 68 25.65 -13.21 10.06
C ASP A 68 26.52 -11.93 9.94
N LYS A 69 26.19 -11.05 8.98
CA LYS A 69 26.84 -9.72 8.78
C LYS A 69 26.09 -8.57 9.45
N GLN A 70 24.89 -8.85 9.93
CA GLN A 70 24.07 -8.04 10.83
C GLN A 70 23.45 -9.01 11.86
N PRO A 71 22.92 -8.52 12.99
CA PRO A 71 22.46 -9.41 14.06
C PRO A 71 21.41 -10.42 13.59
N ALA A 72 21.68 -11.72 13.77
CA ALA A 72 20.86 -12.84 13.27
C ALA A 72 19.41 -12.82 13.78
N TRP A 73 19.16 -12.18 14.93
CA TRP A 73 17.81 -12.05 15.48
C TRP A 73 16.88 -11.24 14.58
N VAL A 74 17.39 -10.37 13.69
CA VAL A 74 16.56 -9.61 12.75
C VAL A 74 15.84 -10.55 11.79
N ALA A 75 16.59 -11.43 11.12
CA ALA A 75 16.01 -12.46 10.26
C ALA A 75 15.12 -13.42 11.04
N ARG A 76 15.52 -13.82 12.26
CA ARG A 76 14.69 -14.68 13.12
C ARG A 76 13.31 -14.08 13.36
N TYR A 77 13.22 -12.80 13.73
CA TYR A 77 11.91 -12.16 13.95
C TYR A 77 11.11 -12.01 12.65
N LEU A 78 11.77 -11.68 11.55
CA LEU A 78 11.11 -11.50 10.26
C LEU A 78 10.68 -12.82 9.63
N ASP A 79 11.30 -13.94 9.97
CA ASP A 79 10.94 -15.30 9.52
C ASP A 79 9.86 -15.94 10.42
N ALA A 80 9.59 -15.37 11.61
CA ALA A 80 8.61 -15.89 12.55
C ALA A 80 7.22 -16.07 11.91
N GLY A 81 6.59 -17.21 12.18
CA GLY A 81 5.26 -17.57 11.65
C GLY A 81 5.20 -18.02 10.19
N LYS A 82 6.29 -17.94 9.43
CA LYS A 82 6.27 -18.19 7.97
C LYS A 82 6.63 -19.63 7.61
N PRO A 83 6.01 -20.20 6.56
CA PRO A 83 6.39 -21.52 6.03
C PRO A 83 7.86 -21.53 5.58
N LYS A 84 8.55 -22.65 5.86
CA LYS A 84 9.98 -22.81 5.52
C LYS A 84 10.22 -22.69 4.01
N GLU A 85 9.33 -23.26 3.22
CA GLU A 85 9.39 -23.26 1.76
C GLU A 85 9.32 -21.83 1.21
N LEU A 86 8.49 -20.98 1.81
CA LEU A 86 8.37 -19.57 1.44
C LEU A 86 9.61 -18.76 1.85
N ILE A 87 10.13 -19.01 3.06
CA ILE A 87 11.38 -18.40 3.53
C ILE A 87 12.52 -18.73 2.55
N GLU A 88 12.71 -20.00 2.22
CA GLU A 88 13.77 -20.43 1.30
C GLU A 88 13.55 -19.90 -0.13
N PHE A 89 12.30 -19.84 -0.61
CA PHE A 89 11.98 -19.19 -1.88
C PHE A 89 12.42 -17.72 -1.90
N SER A 90 12.17 -16.99 -0.82
CA SER A 90 12.46 -15.55 -0.72
C SER A 90 13.96 -15.21 -0.69
N LYS A 91 14.81 -16.19 -0.36
CA LYS A 91 16.28 -16.06 -0.28
C LYS A 91 17.00 -16.30 -1.61
N ARG A 92 16.28 -16.71 -2.65
CA ARG A 92 16.84 -17.01 -3.97
C ARG A 92 17.62 -15.83 -4.56
N LYS A 93 18.72 -16.14 -5.25
CA LYS A 93 19.60 -15.15 -5.86
C LYS A 93 18.91 -14.35 -6.98
N GLU A 94 17.97 -14.98 -7.69
CA GLU A 94 17.27 -14.42 -8.85
C GLU A 94 16.39 -13.24 -8.47
N ILE A 95 15.81 -13.26 -7.26
CA ILE A 95 14.94 -12.20 -6.76
C ILE A 95 15.58 -11.38 -5.65
N ARG A 96 16.88 -11.58 -5.37
CA ARG A 96 17.58 -11.00 -4.22
C ARG A 96 17.46 -9.48 -4.17
N ASP A 97 17.61 -8.82 -5.31
CA ASP A 97 17.63 -7.36 -5.42
C ASP A 97 16.27 -6.77 -5.81
N ASP A 98 15.26 -7.62 -6.06
CA ASP A 98 13.92 -7.17 -6.40
C ASP A 98 13.23 -6.47 -5.23
N LEU A 99 12.51 -5.39 -5.53
CA LEU A 99 11.72 -4.61 -4.59
C LEU A 99 10.32 -4.34 -5.18
N PRO A 100 9.31 -4.03 -4.35
CA PRO A 100 8.02 -3.55 -4.83
C PRO A 100 8.18 -2.34 -5.77
N ARG A 101 7.49 -2.37 -6.90
CA ARG A 101 7.50 -1.27 -7.89
C ARG A 101 6.44 -0.19 -7.61
N VAL A 102 5.53 -0.46 -6.69
CA VAL A 102 4.51 0.48 -6.22
C VAL A 102 4.67 0.59 -4.72
N ILE A 103 4.75 1.81 -4.20
CA ILE A 103 4.87 2.11 -2.78
C ILE A 103 3.69 2.99 -2.40
N ARG A 104 2.89 2.54 -1.44
CA ARG A 104 1.79 3.31 -0.87
C ARG A 104 1.93 3.34 0.65
N PRO A 105 2.36 4.47 1.25
CA PRO A 105 2.19 4.66 2.67
C PRO A 105 0.77 5.13 2.98
N ASP A 106 0.25 4.72 4.13
CA ASP A 106 -0.96 5.29 4.71
C ASP A 106 -0.56 6.42 5.66
N LEU A 107 -0.84 7.67 5.29
CA LEU A 107 -0.47 8.84 6.08
C LEU A 107 -1.65 9.34 6.90
N ILE A 108 -1.45 9.51 8.21
CA ILE A 108 -2.40 10.21 9.08
C ILE A 108 -1.96 11.67 9.17
N LEU A 109 -2.80 12.59 8.69
CA LEU A 109 -2.52 14.02 8.83
C LEU A 109 -2.76 14.44 10.27
N THR A 110 -1.78 15.08 10.91
CA THR A 110 -1.82 15.51 12.32
C THR A 110 -1.66 17.03 12.41
N GLU A 111 -1.86 17.61 13.59
CA GLU A 111 -1.69 19.07 13.79
C GLU A 111 -0.25 19.55 13.51
N LYS A 112 0.74 18.65 13.58
CA LYS A 112 2.17 18.99 13.41
C LYS A 112 2.75 18.54 12.08
N GLY A 113 1.94 17.99 11.16
CA GLY A 113 2.41 17.40 9.91
C GLY A 113 1.68 16.10 9.62
N TYR A 114 2.40 14.99 9.49
CA TYR A 114 1.82 13.67 9.25
C TYR A 114 2.65 12.57 9.89
N VAL A 115 2.04 11.41 10.07
CA VAL A 115 2.74 10.17 10.44
C VAL A 115 2.37 9.04 9.50
N ILE A 116 3.27 8.07 9.35
CA ILE A 116 3.06 6.87 8.54
C ILE A 116 2.44 5.78 9.42
N ALA A 117 1.22 5.37 9.10
CA ALA A 117 0.54 4.29 9.81
C ALA A 117 1.05 2.90 9.37
N GLU A 118 1.28 2.72 8.07
CA GLU A 118 1.82 1.52 7.44
C GLU A 118 2.34 1.83 6.02
N ILE A 119 3.04 0.86 5.43
CA ILE A 119 3.48 0.88 4.03
C ILE A 119 3.00 -0.42 3.39
N ASP A 120 2.22 -0.32 2.32
CA ASP A 120 1.69 -1.50 1.62
C ASP A 120 2.62 -1.94 0.50
N SER A 121 2.88 -3.25 0.46
CA SER A 121 3.63 -3.89 -0.63
C SER A 121 2.73 -4.29 -1.81
N VAL A 122 1.45 -4.58 -1.54
CA VAL A 122 0.42 -4.91 -2.55
C VAL A 122 -0.73 -3.90 -2.45
N PRO A 123 -0.53 -2.62 -2.83
CA PRO A 123 -1.53 -1.60 -2.58
C PRO A 123 -2.73 -1.75 -3.52
N GLY A 124 -3.94 -1.82 -2.94
CA GLY A 124 -5.18 -1.56 -3.66
C GLY A 124 -5.44 -0.07 -3.91
N GLY A 125 -6.62 0.30 -4.40
CA GLY A 125 -7.00 1.68 -4.66
C GLY A 125 -6.30 2.31 -5.89
N ILE A 126 -5.50 1.54 -6.63
CA ILE A 126 -4.77 2.03 -7.81
C ILE A 126 -5.76 2.46 -8.90
N GLY A 127 -6.70 1.57 -9.24
CA GLY A 127 -7.69 1.85 -10.28
C GLY A 127 -8.72 2.86 -9.83
N LEU A 128 -9.17 2.79 -8.56
CA LEU A 128 -10.03 3.83 -7.98
C LEU A 128 -9.40 5.22 -8.11
N THR A 129 -8.15 5.37 -7.67
CA THR A 129 -7.45 6.66 -7.70
C THR A 129 -7.23 7.11 -9.14
N GLY A 130 -6.91 6.19 -10.05
CA GLY A 130 -6.80 6.49 -11.48
C GLY A 130 -8.11 7.00 -12.08
N TRP A 131 -9.23 6.37 -11.75
CA TRP A 131 -10.56 6.81 -12.19
C TRP A 131 -10.95 8.17 -11.61
N LEU A 132 -10.72 8.38 -10.30
CA LEU A 132 -10.95 9.66 -9.63
C LEU A 132 -10.12 10.76 -10.28
N ASN A 133 -8.84 10.50 -10.55
CA ASN A 133 -7.96 11.44 -11.23
C ASN A 133 -8.51 11.82 -12.61
N GLN A 134 -8.89 10.85 -13.45
CA GLN A 134 -9.47 11.14 -14.77
C GLN A 134 -10.75 11.96 -14.67
N THR A 135 -11.63 11.58 -13.75
CA THR A 135 -12.95 12.20 -13.59
C THR A 135 -12.83 13.64 -13.11
N TYR A 136 -12.05 13.89 -12.05
CA TYR A 136 -11.91 15.22 -11.48
C TYR A 136 -11.07 16.14 -12.38
N SER A 137 -10.14 15.60 -13.16
CA SER A 137 -9.37 16.38 -14.14
C SER A 137 -10.21 17.00 -15.26
N THR A 138 -11.47 16.60 -15.42
CA THR A 138 -12.39 17.23 -16.39
C THR A 138 -12.86 18.62 -15.94
N PHE A 139 -12.73 18.94 -14.64
CA PHE A 139 -13.16 20.21 -14.06
C PHE A 139 -12.18 20.81 -13.03
N ASP A 140 -11.03 20.17 -12.81
CA ASP A 140 -9.95 20.65 -11.93
C ASP A 140 -8.58 20.30 -12.53
N ASN A 141 -7.79 21.29 -12.91
CA ASN A 141 -6.51 21.06 -13.59
C ASN A 141 -5.34 20.79 -12.63
N GLU A 142 -5.54 20.88 -11.31
CA GLU A 142 -4.47 20.82 -10.30
C GLU A 142 -4.40 19.46 -9.58
N ILE A 143 -5.07 18.43 -10.12
CA ILE A 143 -5.04 17.07 -9.55
C ILE A 143 -3.61 16.53 -9.51
N ILE A 144 -3.19 16.02 -8.35
CA ILE A 144 -1.86 15.45 -8.16
C ILE A 144 -1.71 14.21 -9.06
N GLY A 145 -0.67 14.23 -9.89
CA GLY A 145 -0.42 13.22 -10.93
C GLY A 145 -1.24 13.39 -12.22
N GLY A 146 -2.17 14.35 -12.24
CA GLY A 146 -3.06 14.62 -13.37
C GLY A 146 -3.97 13.44 -13.73
N ALA A 147 -4.69 13.59 -14.86
CA ALA A 147 -5.66 12.61 -15.32
C ALA A 147 -5.08 11.21 -15.53
N ASN A 148 -3.82 11.10 -15.97
CA ASN A 148 -3.23 9.85 -16.44
C ASN A 148 -2.12 9.29 -15.55
N GLY A 149 -1.72 10.01 -14.49
CA GLY A 149 -0.56 9.64 -13.67
C GLY A 149 -0.58 8.20 -13.18
N MET A 150 -1.68 7.75 -12.58
CA MET A 150 -1.83 6.38 -12.07
C MET A 150 -1.69 5.32 -13.15
N LEU A 151 -2.28 5.53 -14.33
CA LEU A 151 -2.18 4.59 -15.46
C LEU A 151 -0.77 4.58 -16.06
N ASP A 152 -0.16 5.75 -16.21
CA ASP A 152 1.20 5.86 -16.75
C ASP A 152 2.23 5.26 -15.79
N GLY A 153 2.03 5.41 -14.48
CA GLY A 153 2.80 4.71 -13.45
C GLY A 153 2.59 3.20 -13.50
N PHE A 154 1.35 2.70 -13.54
CA PHE A 154 1.12 1.26 -13.59
C PHE A 154 1.66 0.61 -14.87
N ARG A 155 1.67 1.34 -15.99
CA ARG A 155 2.33 0.90 -17.22
C ARG A 155 3.82 0.61 -16.99
N THR A 156 4.54 1.33 -16.13
CA THR A 156 5.96 1.04 -15.88
C THR A 156 6.19 -0.20 -15.01
N VAL A 157 5.17 -0.64 -14.26
CA VAL A 157 5.18 -1.90 -13.51
C VAL A 157 5.16 -3.10 -14.47
N LEU A 158 4.33 -3.02 -15.50
CA LEU A 158 4.16 -4.03 -16.55
C LEU A 158 4.34 -3.40 -17.95
N PRO A 159 5.57 -3.04 -18.34
CA PRO A 159 5.84 -2.21 -19.54
C PRO A 159 5.42 -2.88 -20.85
N ASN A 160 5.51 -4.21 -20.90
CA ASN A 160 5.15 -5.00 -22.06
C ASN A 160 3.77 -5.65 -21.90
N GLY A 161 2.87 -5.09 -21.09
CA GLY A 161 1.68 -5.83 -20.65
C GLY A 161 2.02 -6.90 -19.61
N GLY A 162 0.99 -7.61 -19.16
CA GLY A 162 1.15 -8.65 -18.14
C GLY A 162 -0.17 -9.15 -17.57
N ASP A 163 -0.03 -10.06 -16.62
CA ASP A 163 -1.13 -10.65 -15.87
C ASP A 163 -1.24 -9.98 -14.50
N ILE A 164 -2.39 -9.38 -14.20
CA ILE A 164 -2.74 -8.94 -12.84
C ILE A 164 -3.45 -10.13 -12.18
N VAL A 165 -2.75 -10.83 -11.29
CA VAL A 165 -3.24 -12.08 -10.70
C VAL A 165 -3.79 -11.79 -9.31
N ILE A 166 -5.10 -11.94 -9.14
CA ILE A 166 -5.83 -11.54 -7.93
C ILE A 166 -6.43 -12.76 -7.23
N SER A 167 -6.18 -12.92 -5.93
CA SER A 167 -6.78 -14.00 -5.14
C SER A 167 -8.21 -13.67 -4.71
N GLN A 168 -8.92 -14.70 -4.24
CA GLN A 168 -10.25 -14.60 -3.68
C GLN A 168 -10.29 -13.70 -2.43
N GLU A 169 -9.24 -13.74 -1.59
CA GLU A 169 -9.10 -12.85 -0.43
C GLU A 169 -9.10 -11.36 -0.85
N ALA A 170 -8.50 -11.07 -2.00
CA ALA A 170 -8.43 -9.73 -2.56
C ALA A 170 -9.57 -9.40 -3.56
N ALA A 171 -10.57 -10.27 -3.73
CA ALA A 171 -11.56 -10.19 -4.81
C ALA A 171 -12.33 -8.86 -4.86
N THR A 172 -12.50 -8.17 -3.73
CA THR A 172 -13.18 -6.86 -3.68
C THR A 172 -12.50 -5.76 -4.51
N TYR A 173 -11.21 -5.93 -4.88
CA TYR A 173 -10.40 -5.01 -5.69
C TYR A 173 -10.36 -5.41 -7.17
N ARG A 174 -10.96 -6.55 -7.54
CA ARG A 174 -10.98 -7.00 -8.94
C ARG A 174 -11.53 -5.92 -9.90
N PRO A 175 -12.64 -5.23 -9.60
CA PRO A 175 -13.19 -4.25 -10.54
C PRO A 175 -12.22 -3.11 -10.85
N GLU A 176 -11.49 -2.58 -9.86
CA GLU A 176 -10.52 -1.51 -10.12
C GLU A 176 -9.33 -1.98 -10.98
N MET A 177 -8.89 -3.23 -10.82
CA MET A 177 -7.79 -3.77 -11.63
C MET A 177 -8.24 -4.10 -13.05
N GLU A 178 -9.49 -4.55 -13.23
CA GLU A 178 -10.10 -4.73 -14.54
C GLU A 178 -10.22 -3.39 -15.27
N TRP A 179 -10.62 -2.34 -14.56
CA TRP A 179 -10.63 -0.98 -15.08
C TRP A 179 -9.23 -0.53 -15.53
N VAL A 180 -8.18 -0.74 -14.72
CA VAL A 180 -6.79 -0.41 -15.10
C VAL A 180 -6.39 -1.15 -16.37
N ALA A 181 -6.60 -2.47 -16.43
CA ALA A 181 -6.25 -3.29 -17.58
C ALA A 181 -6.99 -2.82 -18.85
N ALA A 182 -8.30 -2.55 -18.76
CA ALA A 182 -9.11 -2.06 -19.86
C ALA A 182 -8.61 -0.69 -20.38
N ARG A 183 -8.31 0.26 -19.49
CA ARG A 183 -7.79 1.58 -19.87
C ARG A 183 -6.42 1.52 -20.52
N LEU A 184 -5.53 0.65 -20.04
CA LEU A 184 -4.21 0.46 -20.63
C LEU A 184 -4.30 -0.15 -22.04
N ASN A 185 -5.18 -1.14 -22.22
CA ASN A 185 -5.44 -1.74 -23.54
C ASN A 185 -6.09 -0.74 -24.53
N GLN A 186 -7.02 0.10 -24.08
CA GLN A 186 -7.64 1.14 -24.93
C GLN A 186 -6.62 2.16 -25.45
N LYS A 187 -5.68 2.60 -24.60
CA LYS A 187 -4.61 3.52 -25.04
C LYS A 187 -3.65 2.91 -26.05
N ARG A 188 -3.54 1.57 -26.10
CA ARG A 188 -2.75 0.86 -27.12
C ARG A 188 -3.47 0.85 -28.47
N ASN A 189 -4.78 0.66 -28.45
CA ASN A 189 -5.63 0.59 -29.64
C ASN A 189 -6.56 1.82 -29.66
N PRO A 190 -6.08 3.02 -30.03
CA PRO A 190 -6.98 4.16 -30.19
C PRO A 190 -8.11 3.75 -31.15
N PRO A 191 -9.37 4.14 -30.89
CA PRO A 191 -10.47 3.81 -31.77
C PRO A 191 -10.12 4.29 -33.18
N SER A 192 -10.03 3.34 -34.12
CA SER A 192 -9.80 3.61 -35.53
C SER A 192 -10.96 4.45 -36.07
N GLY A 193 -10.74 5.76 -36.19
CA GLY A 193 -11.71 6.74 -36.69
C GLY A 193 -10.98 7.86 -37.42
N ASP A 194 -10.68 7.57 -38.69
CA ASP A 194 -10.49 8.46 -39.85
C ASP A 194 -9.29 8.01 -40.70
N SER A 195 -9.51 6.92 -41.43
CA SER A 195 -8.76 6.64 -42.65
C SER A 195 -9.14 7.69 -43.69
N VAL A 196 -8.40 8.79 -43.73
CA VAL A 196 -8.30 9.57 -44.96
C VAL A 196 -7.39 8.76 -45.88
N VAL A 197 -8.05 8.11 -46.83
CA VAL A 197 -7.46 7.30 -47.89
C VAL A 197 -6.48 8.17 -48.69
N ALA A 198 -5.18 7.89 -48.58
CA ALA A 198 -4.21 8.28 -49.59
C ALA A 198 -3.82 7.01 -50.35
N ALA A 199 -4.27 6.97 -51.60
CA ALA A 199 -4.15 5.84 -52.51
C ALA A 199 -2.72 5.70 -53.08
N GLY A 200 -2.24 4.45 -53.14
CA GLY A 200 -1.26 3.91 -54.08
C GLY A 200 0.20 4.29 -53.81
N VAL A 201 1.22 3.46 -54.04
CA VAL A 201 1.42 2.12 -54.63
C VAL A 201 2.79 1.68 -54.09
N ASP A 202 2.94 0.48 -53.55
CA ASP A 202 3.74 -0.60 -54.16
C ASP A 202 3.74 -1.86 -53.28
N ARG A 203 3.62 -3.01 -53.93
CA ARG A 203 3.59 -4.36 -53.33
C ARG A 203 4.97 -4.98 -53.42
N GLY A 204 5.43 -5.55 -52.31
CA GLY A 204 6.33 -6.69 -52.37
C GLY A 204 7.33 -6.76 -51.23
N LEU A 205 6.99 -7.53 -50.20
CA LEU A 205 7.83 -8.60 -49.64
C LEU A 205 7.05 -9.23 -48.47
N HIS A 206 6.46 -10.39 -48.74
CA HIS A 206 6.00 -11.30 -47.70
C HIS A 206 7.22 -12.05 -47.15
N ALA A 207 7.47 -11.92 -45.85
CA ALA A 207 7.60 -13.04 -44.90
C ALA A 207 8.17 -12.53 -43.57
N GLU A 208 7.69 -13.15 -42.49
CA GLU A 208 8.21 -13.07 -41.11
C GLU A 208 7.84 -11.83 -40.27
N ALA A 209 6.67 -11.91 -39.63
CA ALA A 209 6.56 -11.85 -38.16
C ALA A 209 5.08 -11.81 -37.72
N SER A 210 4.36 -12.94 -37.80
CA SER A 210 3.08 -13.12 -37.11
C SER A 210 3.25 -13.50 -35.63
N LEU A 211 4.30 -13.01 -34.97
CA LEU A 211 4.64 -13.29 -33.56
C LEU A 211 4.67 -12.03 -32.67
N ALA A 212 4.21 -10.87 -33.16
CA ALA A 212 4.36 -9.59 -32.45
C ALA A 212 3.06 -8.92 -31.96
N GLU A 213 1.88 -9.51 -32.17
CA GLU A 213 0.61 -8.88 -31.72
C GLU A 213 0.14 -9.32 -30.32
N SER A 214 0.54 -10.52 -29.87
CA SER A 214 0.04 -11.16 -28.64
C SER A 214 0.74 -10.73 -27.34
N GLY A 215 1.86 -10.00 -27.41
CA GLY A 215 2.71 -9.74 -26.24
C GLY A 215 2.24 -8.63 -25.29
N TYR A 216 1.58 -7.57 -25.81
CA TYR A 216 1.41 -6.28 -25.11
C TYR A 216 0.00 -6.04 -24.54
N SER A 217 -0.60 -7.02 -23.87
CA SER A 217 -1.92 -6.86 -23.25
C SER A 217 -1.88 -6.99 -21.74
N TRP A 218 -2.70 -6.18 -21.06
CA TRP A 218 -2.99 -6.33 -19.64
C TRP A 218 -4.28 -7.13 -19.50
N ARG A 219 -4.28 -8.14 -18.63
CA ARG A 219 -5.51 -8.84 -18.24
C ARG A 219 -5.50 -9.12 -16.75
N VAL A 220 -6.69 -9.26 -16.19
CA VAL A 220 -6.88 -9.71 -14.82
C VAL A 220 -7.18 -11.21 -14.84
N ALA A 221 -6.53 -11.98 -13.98
CA ALA A 221 -6.72 -13.43 -13.84
C ALA A 221 -6.95 -13.79 -12.37
N ALA A 222 -7.78 -14.81 -12.10
CA ALA A 222 -7.93 -15.36 -10.76
C ALA A 222 -6.67 -16.15 -10.36
N ALA A 223 -6.18 -15.96 -9.15
CA ALA A 223 -4.98 -16.66 -8.66
C ALA A 223 -5.22 -18.17 -8.55
N GLU A 224 -6.42 -18.58 -8.18
CA GLU A 224 -6.83 -19.96 -7.88
C GLU A 224 -6.83 -20.86 -9.12
N SER A 225 -6.92 -20.28 -10.32
CA SER A 225 -6.91 -20.98 -11.59
C SER A 225 -5.80 -20.50 -12.53
N TYR A 226 -4.86 -19.70 -12.02
CA TYR A 226 -3.82 -19.09 -12.83
C TYR A 226 -2.85 -20.14 -13.37
N GLN A 227 -2.60 -20.09 -14.68
CA GLN A 227 -1.58 -20.90 -15.35
C GLN A 227 -0.50 -19.96 -15.91
N PRO A 228 0.76 -20.09 -15.45
CA PRO A 228 1.84 -19.22 -15.91
C PRO A 228 2.13 -19.48 -17.39
N GLN A 229 2.31 -18.41 -18.15
CA GLN A 229 2.69 -18.45 -19.56
C GLN A 229 4.09 -17.85 -19.71
N ASP A 230 4.97 -18.56 -20.41
CA ASP A 230 6.38 -18.17 -20.54
C ASP A 230 6.53 -16.78 -21.17
N GLY A 231 7.44 -15.98 -20.63
CA GLY A 231 7.70 -14.60 -21.02
C GLY A 231 6.72 -13.56 -20.45
N ARG A 232 5.67 -13.97 -19.72
CA ARG A 232 4.72 -13.01 -19.11
C ARG A 232 5.25 -12.42 -17.81
N ALA A 233 5.03 -11.11 -17.66
CA ALA A 233 5.16 -10.43 -16.38
C ALA A 233 3.85 -10.54 -15.59
N VAL A 234 3.96 -10.76 -14.29
CA VAL A 234 2.85 -10.92 -13.35
C VAL A 234 2.90 -9.81 -12.32
N TYR A 235 1.84 -9.03 -12.22
CA TYR A 235 1.56 -8.23 -11.04
C TYR A 235 0.74 -9.07 -10.06
N ARG A 236 1.34 -9.52 -8.96
CA ARG A 236 0.59 -10.25 -7.93
C ARG A 236 -0.29 -9.27 -7.15
N PHE A 237 -1.55 -9.63 -7.02
CA PHE A 237 -2.54 -8.95 -6.21
C PHE A 237 -3.12 -9.93 -5.19
N PHE A 238 -2.20 -10.51 -4.40
CA PHE A 238 -2.47 -11.37 -3.27
C PHE A 238 -1.33 -11.21 -2.26
N GLU A 239 -1.67 -11.33 -0.98
CA GLU A 239 -0.73 -11.26 0.13
C GLU A 239 -0.01 -12.60 0.32
N LEU A 240 1.22 -12.61 0.84
CA LEU A 240 1.99 -13.86 0.92
C LEU A 240 1.51 -14.81 2.03
N PHE A 241 0.74 -14.33 3.01
CA PHE A 241 0.07 -15.22 3.96
C PHE A 241 -1.04 -16.06 3.32
N ASP A 242 -1.57 -15.61 2.17
CA ASP A 242 -2.72 -16.23 1.49
C ASP A 242 -2.29 -17.37 0.56
N LEU A 243 -0.97 -17.57 0.34
CA LEU A 243 -0.48 -18.64 -0.54
C LEU A 243 -1.06 -20.03 -0.22
N PRO A 244 -1.24 -20.46 1.04
CA PRO A 244 -1.87 -21.75 1.35
C PRO A 244 -3.32 -21.88 0.84
N ASN A 245 -4.01 -20.76 0.59
CA ASN A 245 -5.38 -20.73 0.10
C ASN A 245 -5.48 -20.62 -1.43
N ILE A 246 -4.35 -20.58 -2.15
CA ILE A 246 -4.32 -20.43 -3.62
C ILE A 246 -3.93 -21.78 -4.25
N PRO A 247 -4.89 -22.56 -4.77
CA PRO A 247 -4.60 -23.81 -5.46
C PRO A 247 -3.64 -23.60 -6.64
N GLY A 248 -2.66 -24.49 -6.79
CA GLY A 248 -1.70 -24.43 -7.91
C GLY A 248 -0.65 -23.32 -7.83
N ILE A 249 -0.59 -22.57 -6.72
CA ILE A 249 0.41 -21.50 -6.52
C ILE A 249 1.86 -21.99 -6.71
N GLU A 250 2.14 -23.25 -6.37
CA GLU A 250 3.44 -23.90 -6.58
C GLU A 250 3.88 -23.86 -8.05
N ASN A 251 2.95 -23.99 -9.01
CA ASN A 251 3.27 -23.93 -10.44
C ASN A 251 3.73 -22.52 -10.84
N THR A 252 3.09 -21.49 -10.29
CA THR A 252 3.43 -20.08 -10.50
C THR A 252 4.78 -19.75 -9.85
N LEU A 253 4.99 -20.20 -8.62
CA LEU A 253 6.26 -20.04 -7.90
C LEU A 253 7.41 -20.75 -8.63
N ARG A 254 7.20 -21.98 -9.11
CA ARG A 254 8.16 -22.73 -9.92
C ARG A 254 8.48 -22.00 -11.23
N ALA A 255 7.48 -21.50 -11.95
CA ALA A 255 7.70 -20.72 -13.16
C ALA A 255 8.54 -19.46 -12.93
N ASN A 256 8.32 -18.76 -11.81
CA ASN A 256 9.13 -17.63 -11.41
C ASN A 256 10.56 -18.04 -11.02
N ALA A 257 10.73 -19.18 -10.36
CA ALA A 257 12.04 -19.71 -10.00
C ALA A 257 12.87 -20.15 -11.23
N GLU A 258 12.20 -20.67 -12.26
CA GLU A 258 12.79 -21.08 -13.53
C GLU A 258 13.02 -19.90 -14.49
N GLY A 259 12.65 -18.67 -14.10
CA GLY A 259 12.77 -17.48 -14.94
C GLY A 259 11.80 -17.44 -16.12
N ARG A 260 10.79 -18.32 -16.14
CA ARG A 260 9.75 -18.37 -17.19
C ARG A 260 8.77 -17.23 -17.09
N ILE A 261 8.51 -16.74 -15.88
CA ILE A 261 7.74 -15.51 -15.62
C ILE A 261 8.51 -14.61 -14.66
N SER A 262 8.13 -13.33 -14.61
CA SER A 262 8.59 -12.40 -13.57
C SER A 262 7.42 -11.97 -12.69
N ILE A 263 7.57 -11.96 -11.37
CA ILE A 263 6.52 -11.52 -10.43
C ILE A 263 6.92 -10.23 -9.72
N THR A 264 6.05 -9.22 -9.74
CA THR A 264 6.14 -8.00 -8.93
C THR A 264 4.83 -7.75 -8.19
N PRO A 265 4.81 -7.26 -6.95
CA PRO A 265 5.94 -7.21 -6.01
C PRO A 265 6.57 -8.59 -5.77
N PRO A 266 7.85 -8.67 -5.36
CA PRO A 266 8.56 -9.95 -5.23
C PRO A 266 7.98 -10.83 -4.10
N ILE A 267 8.25 -12.14 -4.18
CA ILE A 267 7.85 -13.13 -3.16
C ILE A 267 8.82 -13.04 -1.97
N LYS A 268 8.66 -11.99 -1.15
CA LYS A 268 9.50 -11.67 0.00
C LYS A 268 8.61 -11.29 1.20
N PRO A 269 8.18 -12.26 2.03
CA PRO A 269 7.24 -12.00 3.11
C PRO A 269 7.81 -11.02 4.15
N TYR A 270 9.13 -11.01 4.35
CA TYR A 270 9.76 -10.05 5.25
C TYR A 270 9.56 -8.59 4.81
N LEU A 271 9.28 -8.28 3.53
CA LEU A 271 8.99 -6.90 3.10
C LEU A 271 7.55 -6.45 3.37
N GLU A 272 6.65 -7.37 3.73
CA GLU A 272 5.24 -7.09 4.06
C GLU A 272 5.04 -6.84 5.56
N GLU A 273 6.12 -6.88 6.35
CA GLU A 273 6.10 -6.77 7.81
C GLU A 273 5.95 -5.34 8.32
N LYS A 274 5.00 -5.14 9.25
CA LYS A 274 4.89 -3.88 10.02
C LYS A 274 6.04 -3.73 11.03
N MET A 275 6.70 -4.84 11.39
CA MET A 275 7.85 -4.92 12.30
C MET A 275 9.00 -4.02 11.92
N TRP A 276 9.15 -3.66 10.63
CA TRP A 276 10.18 -2.72 10.21
C TRP A 276 10.12 -1.37 10.94
N PHE A 277 8.94 -0.94 11.37
CA PHE A 277 8.82 0.27 12.18
C PHE A 277 9.39 0.09 13.59
N ALA A 278 9.25 -1.09 14.22
CA ALA A 278 9.90 -1.37 15.50
C ALA A 278 11.43 -1.48 15.34
N LEU A 279 11.90 -2.21 14.32
CA LEU A 279 13.32 -2.39 14.02
C LEU A 279 14.01 -1.06 13.68
N PHE A 280 13.30 -0.11 13.06
CA PHE A 280 13.81 1.23 12.76
C PHE A 280 14.26 1.99 14.02
N TRP A 281 13.57 1.78 15.15
CA TRP A 281 13.83 2.48 16.41
C TRP A 281 14.83 1.78 17.33
N MET A 282 15.20 0.53 17.03
CA MET A 282 16.13 -0.24 17.86
C MET A 282 17.54 0.34 17.81
N GLN A 283 18.12 0.65 18.99
CA GLN A 283 19.45 1.25 19.09
C GLN A 283 20.53 0.45 18.34
N PRO A 284 20.60 -0.90 18.45
CA PRO A 284 21.67 -1.67 17.79
C PRO A 284 21.67 -1.55 16.27
N LEU A 285 20.54 -1.16 15.67
CA LEU A 285 20.40 -0.98 14.23
C LEU A 285 20.61 0.48 13.79
N ARG A 286 20.82 1.42 14.71
CA ARG A 286 20.93 2.85 14.42
C ARG A 286 22.01 3.17 13.39
N GLU A 287 23.21 2.64 13.57
CA GLU A 287 24.33 2.92 12.66
C GLU A 287 24.11 2.29 11.28
N PHE A 288 23.45 1.12 11.21
CA PHE A 288 23.01 0.54 9.95
C PHE A 288 22.05 1.50 9.22
N TRP A 289 21.02 1.99 9.90
CA TRP A 289 20.05 2.91 9.30
C TRP A 289 20.70 4.21 8.84
N ARG A 290 21.58 4.81 9.66
CA ARG A 290 22.31 6.03 9.28
C ARG A 290 23.15 5.84 8.03
N ARG A 291 23.84 4.69 7.91
CA ARG A 291 24.66 4.37 6.75
C ARG A 291 23.83 4.13 5.49
N GLU A 292 22.82 3.27 5.56
CA GLU A 292 22.06 2.87 4.37
C GLU A 292 21.06 3.94 3.87
N LEU A 293 20.52 4.74 4.79
CA LEU A 293 19.58 5.81 4.46
C LEU A 293 20.32 7.15 4.22
N GLY A 294 21.47 7.34 4.83
CA GLY A 294 22.11 8.65 5.01
C GLY A 294 21.45 9.45 6.14
N ASP A 295 22.23 10.29 6.84
CA ASP A 295 21.78 11.03 8.03
C ASP A 295 20.52 11.87 7.76
N LYS A 296 20.44 12.52 6.59
CA LYS A 296 19.30 13.36 6.21
C LYS A 296 17.99 12.56 6.13
N TYR A 297 18.00 11.40 5.46
CA TYR A 297 16.78 10.60 5.30
C TYR A 297 16.42 9.89 6.59
N PHE A 298 17.42 9.43 7.35
CA PHE A 298 17.18 8.83 8.66
C PHE A 298 16.44 9.79 9.60
N VAL A 299 16.93 11.02 9.77
CA VAL A 299 16.25 12.03 10.61
C VAL A 299 14.84 12.34 10.10
N LYS A 300 14.66 12.50 8.77
CA LYS A 300 13.34 12.76 8.19
C LYS A 300 12.35 11.61 8.40
N LEU A 301 12.82 10.37 8.33
CA LEU A 301 11.97 9.21 8.63
C LEU A 301 11.66 9.09 10.13
N GLN A 302 12.58 9.49 11.01
CA GLN A 302 12.30 9.57 12.47
C GLN A 302 11.20 10.56 12.83
N GLU A 303 11.01 11.62 12.03
CA GLU A 303 9.92 12.60 12.23
C GLU A 303 8.54 12.00 11.92
N VAL A 304 8.45 11.05 11.00
CA VAL A 304 7.17 10.59 10.42
C VAL A 304 6.83 9.11 10.69
N ILE A 305 7.81 8.25 10.98
CA ILE A 305 7.59 6.89 11.45
C ILE A 305 7.29 6.97 12.95
N PRO A 306 6.10 6.58 13.44
CA PRO A 306 5.80 6.61 14.87
C PRO A 306 6.76 5.71 15.66
N TYR A 307 7.02 6.07 16.92
CA TYR A 307 7.82 5.20 17.78
C TYR A 307 7.10 3.87 17.99
N SER A 308 7.82 2.78 17.73
CA SER A 308 7.30 1.42 17.73
C SER A 308 8.23 0.50 18.50
N TRP A 309 7.64 -0.49 19.13
CA TRP A 309 8.31 -1.54 19.88
C TRP A 309 7.85 -2.90 19.36
N LEU A 310 8.71 -3.90 19.54
CA LEU A 310 8.38 -5.29 19.32
C LEU A 310 7.99 -5.92 20.65
N LEU A 311 6.83 -6.60 20.74
CA LEU A 311 6.39 -7.26 21.98
C LEU A 311 7.14 -8.58 22.23
N ASP A 312 8.47 -8.53 22.20
CA ASP A 312 9.33 -9.67 22.50
C ASP A 312 9.25 -9.98 24.01
N PRO A 313 8.86 -11.21 24.42
CA PRO A 313 8.76 -11.61 25.82
C PRO A 313 10.11 -11.95 26.48
N THR A 314 11.25 -11.79 25.78
CA THR A 314 12.58 -12.07 26.32
C THR A 314 12.84 -11.24 27.59
N PRO A 315 13.16 -11.88 28.73
CA PRO A 315 13.43 -11.16 29.97
C PRO A 315 14.59 -10.16 29.84
N LEU A 316 14.39 -8.96 30.37
CA LEU A 316 15.42 -7.93 30.39
C LEU A 316 16.41 -8.14 31.55
N PRO A 317 17.70 -7.78 31.41
CA PRO A 317 18.61 -7.68 32.55
C PRO A 317 18.09 -6.68 33.59
N GLN A 318 18.35 -6.91 34.88
CA GLN A 318 17.77 -6.13 36.00
C GLN A 318 17.93 -4.59 35.96
N HIS A 319 18.85 -4.07 35.14
CA HIS A 319 19.11 -2.63 34.98
C HIS A 319 18.56 -2.05 33.67
N ALA A 320 17.89 -2.87 32.84
CA ALA A 320 17.37 -2.49 31.54
C ALA A 320 15.85 -2.26 31.60
N VAL A 321 15.37 -1.37 30.73
CA VAL A 321 13.96 -1.02 30.56
C VAL A 321 13.60 -0.96 29.08
N ILE A 322 12.31 -1.12 28.79
CA ILE A 322 11.74 -0.84 27.47
C ILE A 322 11.70 0.70 27.30
N PRO A 323 12.47 1.27 26.36
CA PRO A 323 12.70 2.71 26.30
C PRO A 323 11.41 3.49 26.03
N ARG A 324 11.25 4.63 26.71
CA ARG A 324 10.08 5.55 26.63
C ARG A 324 8.78 5.01 27.21
N LEU A 325 8.75 3.76 27.65
CA LEU A 325 7.68 3.18 28.48
C LEU A 325 8.15 3.02 29.92
N GLU A 326 9.47 2.89 30.13
CA GLU A 326 10.12 2.76 31.44
C GLU A 326 9.58 1.56 32.25
N ILE A 327 9.26 0.48 31.53
CA ILE A 327 8.81 -0.82 32.08
C ILE A 327 9.91 -1.87 31.92
N HIS A 328 9.94 -2.86 32.81
CA HIS A 328 10.90 -3.97 32.78
C HIS A 328 10.32 -5.23 32.12
N ASP A 329 9.01 -5.44 32.24
CA ASP A 329 8.25 -6.53 31.60
C ASP A 329 7.02 -5.97 30.85
N TRP A 330 6.69 -6.53 29.69
CA TRP A 330 5.50 -6.14 28.91
C TRP A 330 4.18 -6.25 29.68
N ARG A 331 4.09 -7.13 30.69
CA ARG A 331 2.94 -7.25 31.59
C ARG A 331 2.72 -6.02 32.45
N GLU A 332 3.73 -5.17 32.63
CA GLU A 332 3.54 -3.87 33.27
C GLU A 332 2.75 -2.91 32.38
N ALA A 333 2.88 -3.02 31.05
CA ALA A 333 2.07 -2.23 30.11
C ALA A 333 0.58 -2.55 30.23
N ALA A 334 0.20 -3.75 30.71
CA ALA A 334 -1.19 -4.09 31.00
C ALA A 334 -1.79 -3.20 32.10
N LYS A 335 -0.96 -2.72 33.03
CA LYS A 335 -1.35 -1.90 34.20
C LYS A 335 -1.45 -0.40 33.91
N PHE A 336 -1.06 0.04 32.71
CA PHE A 336 -1.15 1.46 32.32
C PHE A 336 -2.58 1.99 32.48
N SER A 337 -2.77 3.26 32.81
CA SER A 337 -4.12 3.84 32.82
C SER A 337 -4.60 4.13 31.40
N GLN A 338 -5.91 4.34 31.16
CA GLN A 338 -6.42 4.61 29.80
C GLN A 338 -5.72 5.80 29.11
N LYS A 339 -5.37 6.86 29.85
CA LYS A 339 -4.63 8.03 29.34
C LYS A 339 -3.18 7.73 28.95
N ASP A 340 -2.60 6.64 29.47
CA ASP A 340 -1.22 6.24 29.19
C ASP A 340 -1.18 5.20 28.05
N ARG A 341 -2.34 4.85 27.46
CA ARG A 341 -2.51 3.84 26.41
C ARG A 341 -2.86 4.43 25.04
N ASP A 342 -2.30 5.59 24.71
CA ASP A 342 -2.21 6.06 23.31
C ASP A 342 -1.20 5.18 22.54
N LEU A 343 -1.51 3.89 22.47
CA LEU A 343 -0.69 2.78 22.03
C LEU A 343 -1.56 1.84 21.19
N LEU A 344 -1.11 1.55 19.99
CA LEU A 344 -1.70 0.59 19.07
C LEU A 344 -0.97 -0.75 19.22
N LEU A 345 -1.72 -1.83 19.39
CA LEU A 345 -1.23 -3.17 19.11
C LEU A 345 -1.55 -3.50 17.65
N LYS A 346 -0.54 -3.97 16.92
CA LYS A 346 -0.68 -4.40 15.52
C LYS A 346 0.01 -5.74 15.33
N VAL A 347 -0.72 -6.75 14.86
CA VAL A 347 -0.08 -7.98 14.36
C VAL A 347 0.86 -7.59 13.21
N SER A 348 2.09 -8.06 13.27
CA SER A 348 3.10 -7.76 12.28
C SER A 348 3.06 -8.77 11.14
N GLY A 349 2.72 -8.29 9.94
CA GLY A 349 2.81 -9.03 8.68
C GLY A 349 2.17 -10.42 8.68
N PHE A 350 2.27 -11.12 7.56
CA PHE A 350 1.94 -12.54 7.38
C PHE A 350 0.72 -13.08 8.15
N SER A 351 -0.42 -12.38 8.12
CA SER A 351 -1.62 -12.76 8.88
C SER A 351 -2.89 -12.32 8.16
N PRO A 352 -3.98 -13.13 8.16
CA PRO A 352 -5.28 -12.71 7.64
C PRO A 352 -5.90 -11.55 8.46
N LEU A 353 -5.39 -11.28 9.65
CA LEU A 353 -5.78 -10.11 10.45
C LEU A 353 -5.04 -8.84 10.02
N GLY A 354 -4.02 -8.95 9.15
CA GLY A 354 -3.15 -7.86 8.73
C GLY A 354 -3.85 -6.77 7.92
N TRP A 355 -5.09 -7.02 7.48
CA TRP A 355 -5.88 -6.13 6.64
C TRP A 355 -7.23 -5.73 7.30
N GLY A 356 -7.63 -4.48 7.11
CA GLY A 356 -9.01 -4.02 7.34
C GLY A 356 -9.33 -3.66 8.79
N SER A 357 -8.41 -3.04 9.52
CA SER A 357 -8.48 -2.72 10.96
C SER A 357 -8.62 -3.92 11.92
N ARG A 358 -8.83 -5.14 11.40
CA ARG A 358 -9.09 -6.37 12.18
C ARG A 358 -7.96 -6.75 13.13
N GLY A 359 -6.71 -6.54 12.72
CA GLY A 359 -5.51 -6.81 13.51
C GLY A 359 -4.97 -5.64 14.32
N ILE A 360 -5.76 -4.57 14.50
CA ILE A 360 -5.33 -3.35 15.19
C ILE A 360 -6.21 -3.11 16.42
N ALA A 361 -5.60 -2.76 17.55
CA ALA A 361 -6.30 -2.37 18.76
C ALA A 361 -5.69 -1.11 19.37
N LEU A 362 -6.52 -0.11 19.70
CA LEU A 362 -6.10 1.09 20.42
C LEU A 362 -6.33 0.89 21.92
N GLY A 363 -5.26 0.89 22.71
CA GLY A 363 -5.33 0.60 24.14
C GLY A 363 -6.22 1.56 24.94
N ALA A 364 -6.28 2.84 24.54
CA ALA A 364 -7.14 3.85 25.16
C ALA A 364 -8.65 3.58 24.98
N ASP A 365 -9.03 2.78 23.98
CA ASP A 365 -10.43 2.44 23.69
C ASP A 365 -10.88 1.13 24.34
N LEU A 366 -9.95 0.40 24.95
CA LEU A 366 -10.23 -0.90 25.51
C LEU A 366 -10.45 -0.83 27.03
N PRO A 367 -11.41 -1.61 27.57
CA PRO A 367 -11.45 -1.92 28.98
C PRO A 367 -10.13 -2.56 29.43
N HIS A 368 -9.77 -2.39 30.72
CA HIS A 368 -8.51 -2.92 31.25
C HIS A 368 -8.31 -4.41 30.96
N ALA A 369 -9.30 -5.24 31.27
CA ALA A 369 -9.23 -6.69 31.09
C ALA A 369 -8.99 -7.10 29.62
N GLU A 370 -9.58 -6.37 28.66
CA GLU A 370 -9.40 -6.65 27.23
C GLU A 370 -8.01 -6.23 26.74
N TRP A 371 -7.48 -5.11 27.24
CA TRP A 371 -6.10 -4.69 26.96
C TRP A 371 -5.07 -5.69 27.48
N GLU A 372 -5.23 -6.12 28.73
CA GLU A 372 -4.38 -7.14 29.36
C GLU A 372 -4.41 -8.46 28.59
N LYS A 373 -5.62 -8.94 28.25
CA LYS A 373 -5.80 -10.15 27.43
C LYS A 373 -5.07 -10.07 26.09
N ARG A 374 -5.08 -8.91 25.44
CA ARG A 374 -4.39 -8.72 24.15
C ARG A 374 -2.87 -8.68 24.30
N ILE A 375 -2.34 -8.08 25.36
CA ILE A 375 -0.90 -8.13 25.66
C ILE A 375 -0.49 -9.57 25.92
N GLU A 376 -1.18 -10.30 26.81
CA GLU A 376 -0.85 -11.71 27.10
C GLU A 376 -0.93 -12.58 25.85
N HIS A 377 -1.96 -12.38 25.02
CA HIS A 377 -2.04 -13.09 23.74
C HIS A 377 -0.83 -12.80 22.85
N ALA A 378 -0.45 -11.53 22.69
CA ALA A 378 0.69 -11.12 21.87
C ALA A 378 2.02 -11.68 22.38
N LEU A 379 2.22 -11.76 23.70
CA LEU A 379 3.41 -12.37 24.29
C LEU A 379 3.45 -13.88 24.05
N ASN A 380 2.31 -14.57 24.21
CA ASN A 380 2.21 -16.02 24.04
C ASN A 380 2.34 -16.47 22.58
N THR A 381 1.95 -15.63 21.61
CA THR A 381 2.02 -15.94 20.17
C THR A 381 3.21 -15.31 19.47
N PHE A 382 4.12 -14.67 20.19
CA PHE A 382 5.20 -13.88 19.61
C PHE A 382 6.03 -14.62 18.55
N GLU A 383 6.40 -15.88 18.80
CA GLU A 383 7.24 -16.68 17.89
C GLU A 383 6.49 -17.16 16.62
N SER A 384 5.15 -17.11 16.59
CA SER A 384 4.33 -17.54 15.45
C SER A 384 3.55 -16.41 14.78
N SER A 385 3.27 -15.32 15.50
CA SER A 385 2.53 -14.16 15.01
C SER A 385 2.99 -12.91 15.79
N PRO A 386 4.21 -12.40 15.50
CA PRO A 386 4.76 -11.25 16.21
C PRO A 386 3.80 -10.06 16.21
N THR A 387 3.74 -9.34 17.33
CA THR A 387 2.96 -8.12 17.46
C THR A 387 3.89 -6.94 17.73
N ILE A 388 3.61 -5.79 17.11
CA ILE A 388 4.24 -4.52 17.47
C ILE A 388 3.31 -3.68 18.34
N MET A 389 3.90 -2.93 19.25
CA MET A 389 3.27 -1.78 19.89
C MET A 389 3.71 -0.54 19.13
N GLN A 390 2.81 0.40 18.89
CA GLN A 390 3.13 1.64 18.21
C GLN A 390 2.44 2.81 18.90
N ARG A 391 3.11 3.95 19.04
CA ARG A 391 2.44 5.16 19.54
C ARG A 391 1.28 5.56 18.62
N PHE A 392 0.11 5.77 19.21
CA PHE A 392 -1.05 6.28 18.50
C PHE A 392 -0.90 7.78 18.26
N HIS A 393 -1.27 8.23 17.06
CA HIS A 393 -1.32 9.64 16.72
C HIS A 393 -2.71 9.98 16.20
N LYS A 394 -3.36 10.94 16.88
CA LYS A 394 -4.67 11.42 16.49
C LYS A 394 -4.55 12.29 15.24
N GLY A 395 -5.32 11.97 14.20
CA GLY A 395 -5.36 12.81 13.00
C GLY A 395 -5.98 14.18 13.29
N ARG A 396 -5.56 15.24 12.60
CA ARG A 396 -6.20 16.57 12.70
C ARG A 396 -7.59 16.55 12.10
N LEU A 397 -8.42 17.50 12.51
CA LEU A 397 -9.74 17.68 11.94
C LEU A 397 -9.66 18.55 10.68
N VAL A 398 -10.42 18.16 9.66
CA VAL A 398 -10.64 18.93 8.44
C VAL A 398 -12.12 19.08 8.21
N GLU A 399 -12.49 20.04 7.38
CA GLU A 399 -13.84 20.18 6.85
C GLU A 399 -13.80 19.88 5.36
N HIS A 400 -14.72 19.04 4.88
CA HIS A 400 -14.84 18.71 3.46
C HIS A 400 -16.30 18.52 3.07
N GLN A 401 -16.68 19.01 1.89
CA GLN A 401 -18.07 18.93 1.43
C GLN A 401 -18.36 17.58 0.77
N TYR A 402 -19.59 17.10 0.91
CA TYR A 402 -20.09 15.91 0.25
C TYR A 402 -21.57 16.06 -0.08
N TRP A 403 -22.06 15.29 -1.05
CA TRP A 403 -23.50 15.16 -1.28
C TRP A 403 -24.09 14.12 -0.35
N ASP A 404 -25.05 14.54 0.45
CA ASP A 404 -25.84 13.65 1.29
C ASP A 404 -26.60 12.62 0.43
N PRO A 405 -26.48 11.32 0.70
CA PRO A 405 -27.18 10.31 -0.09
C PRO A 405 -28.70 10.45 -0.03
N ASP A 406 -29.24 10.84 1.13
CA ASP A 406 -30.67 10.90 1.40
C ASP A 406 -31.30 12.20 0.89
N SER A 407 -30.76 13.36 1.30
CA SER A 407 -31.34 14.66 0.92
C SER A 407 -30.84 15.19 -0.42
N SER A 408 -29.75 14.62 -0.97
CA SER A 408 -29.06 15.14 -2.15
C SER A 408 -28.45 16.55 -2.00
N GLU A 409 -28.49 17.13 -0.80
CA GLU A 409 -27.91 18.43 -0.50
C GLU A 409 -26.41 18.33 -0.24
N LEU A 410 -25.70 19.44 -0.45
CA LEU A 410 -24.30 19.56 -0.01
C LEU A 410 -24.23 19.76 1.50
N LYS A 411 -23.56 18.84 2.19
CA LYS A 411 -23.25 18.93 3.62
C LYS A 411 -21.74 19.02 3.82
N THR A 412 -21.34 19.60 4.95
CA THR A 412 -19.93 19.65 5.37
C THR A 412 -19.66 18.56 6.38
N MET A 413 -18.72 17.67 6.08
CA MET A 413 -18.20 16.70 7.04
C MET A 413 -17.03 17.33 7.81
N LYS A 414 -17.10 17.31 9.13
CA LYS A 414 -15.93 17.46 9.99
C LYS A 414 -15.31 16.09 10.21
N GLY A 415 -14.13 15.86 9.66
CA GLY A 415 -13.54 14.52 9.57
C GLY A 415 -12.03 14.49 9.80
N ARG A 416 -11.47 13.29 9.78
CA ARG A 416 -10.01 13.03 9.81
C ARG A 416 -9.59 12.42 8.49
N VAL A 417 -8.36 12.70 8.08
CA VAL A 417 -7.84 12.29 6.76
C VAL A 417 -6.79 11.21 6.90
N ARG A 418 -7.02 10.11 6.18
CA ARG A 418 -5.95 9.24 5.72
C ARG A 418 -5.59 9.60 4.29
N LEU A 419 -4.35 10.01 4.07
CA LEU A 419 -3.82 10.35 2.75
C LEU A 419 -2.92 9.23 2.26
N CYS A 420 -3.23 8.67 1.10
CA CYS A 420 -2.50 7.57 0.48
C CYS A 420 -1.86 8.08 -0.83
N PRO A 421 -0.64 8.63 -0.80
CA PRO A 421 0.12 8.92 -2.01
C PRO A 421 0.58 7.62 -2.68
N TYR A 422 0.48 7.54 -4.00
CA TYR A 422 0.95 6.42 -4.79
C TYR A 422 2.24 6.78 -5.49
N TYR A 423 3.30 6.07 -5.11
CA TYR A 423 4.60 6.20 -5.73
C TYR A 423 4.88 5.01 -6.65
N PHE A 424 5.34 5.30 -7.87
CA PHE A 424 5.79 4.29 -8.81
C PHE A 424 7.30 4.40 -8.98
N VAL A 425 7.97 3.24 -8.96
CA VAL A 425 9.41 3.12 -9.20
C VAL A 425 9.64 2.98 -10.70
N GLU A 426 10.09 4.06 -11.32
CA GLU A 426 10.29 4.20 -12.76
C GLU A 426 11.79 4.21 -13.05
N SER A 427 12.34 3.03 -13.36
CA SER A 427 13.80 2.81 -13.36
C SER A 427 14.36 3.17 -11.97
N ASP A 428 15.29 4.12 -11.87
CA ASP A 428 15.88 4.55 -10.59
C ASP A 428 15.20 5.78 -9.96
N ARG A 429 14.04 6.20 -10.48
CA ARG A 429 13.32 7.38 -9.99
C ARG A 429 11.99 6.99 -9.38
N VAL A 430 11.65 7.62 -8.25
CA VAL A 430 10.35 7.44 -7.61
C VAL A 430 9.45 8.61 -7.99
N LYS A 431 8.25 8.34 -8.50
CA LYS A 431 7.30 9.35 -8.97
C LYS A 431 5.98 9.28 -8.22
N LEU A 432 5.54 10.41 -7.67
CA LEU A 432 4.19 10.60 -7.16
C LEU A 432 3.21 10.69 -8.34
N ARG A 433 2.32 9.71 -8.48
CA ARG A 433 1.40 9.58 -9.63
C ARG A 433 -0.07 9.78 -9.28
N GLY A 434 -0.38 9.91 -8.01
CA GLY A 434 -1.71 10.19 -7.49
C GLY A 434 -1.68 10.21 -5.96
N ALA A 435 -2.70 10.78 -5.35
CA ALA A 435 -2.88 10.72 -3.91
C ALA A 435 -4.37 10.66 -3.56
N LEU A 436 -4.77 9.57 -2.92
CA LEU A 436 -6.15 9.35 -2.48
C LEU A 436 -6.34 9.89 -1.07
N ALA A 437 -7.30 10.78 -0.87
CA ALA A 437 -7.73 11.19 0.45
C ALA A 437 -8.98 10.40 0.84
N THR A 438 -8.92 9.72 1.98
CA THR A 438 -10.08 9.14 2.67
C THR A 438 -10.39 10.03 3.87
N ILE A 439 -11.52 10.74 3.83
CA ILE A 439 -12.01 11.55 4.95
C ILE A 439 -13.10 10.77 5.66
N VAL A 440 -12.90 10.48 6.94
CA VAL A 440 -13.88 9.77 7.78
C VAL A 440 -14.44 10.71 8.85
N PRO A 441 -15.69 10.50 9.34
CA PRO A 441 -16.28 11.29 10.41
C PRO A 441 -15.38 11.40 11.67
N ALA A 442 -15.47 12.53 12.37
CA ALA A 442 -14.55 12.89 13.47
C ALA A 442 -14.54 11.93 14.68
N ASP A 443 -15.64 11.18 14.87
CA ASP A 443 -15.82 10.14 15.88
C ASP A 443 -15.04 8.86 15.54
N LYS A 444 -14.70 8.64 14.26
CA LYS A 444 -13.87 7.52 13.83
C LYS A 444 -12.39 7.77 14.18
N LYS A 445 -11.74 6.71 14.66
CA LYS A 445 -10.31 6.69 15.02
C LYS A 445 -9.47 5.86 14.05
N PHE A 446 -10.03 4.77 13.53
CA PHE A 446 -9.45 4.02 12.42
C PHE A 446 -9.94 4.61 11.11
N LEU A 447 -8.99 5.05 10.27
CA LEU A 447 -9.30 5.77 9.04
C LEU A 447 -9.17 4.79 7.87
N HIS A 448 -10.29 4.29 7.36
CA HIS A 448 -10.32 3.39 6.21
C HIS A 448 -11.53 3.70 5.32
N GLY A 449 -11.58 3.11 4.12
CA GLY A 449 -12.75 3.25 3.25
C GLY A 449 -13.97 2.56 3.84
N MET A 450 -15.08 3.27 3.91
CA MET A 450 -16.38 2.86 4.47
C MET A 450 -17.50 3.73 3.85
N SER A 451 -18.75 3.31 3.97
CA SER A 451 -19.89 3.96 3.31
C SER A 451 -20.14 5.41 3.76
N ASP A 452 -19.77 5.74 5.00
CA ASP A 452 -19.82 7.09 5.56
C ASP A 452 -18.52 7.89 5.35
N ALA A 453 -17.56 7.38 4.58
CA ALA A 453 -16.33 8.08 4.23
C ALA A 453 -16.43 8.80 2.89
N ILE A 454 -15.69 9.89 2.74
CA ILE A 454 -15.47 10.58 1.46
C ILE A 454 -14.15 10.08 0.86
N LEU A 455 -14.19 9.60 -0.38
CA LEU A 455 -13.01 9.21 -1.14
C LEU A 455 -12.87 10.12 -2.37
N VAL A 456 -11.79 10.90 -2.39
CA VAL A 456 -11.51 11.91 -3.42
C VAL A 456 -10.04 11.89 -3.82
N PRO A 457 -9.70 12.29 -5.06
CA PRO A 457 -8.31 12.55 -5.39
C PRO A 457 -7.85 13.80 -4.64
N SER A 458 -6.53 13.98 -4.55
CA SER A 458 -5.94 15.18 -3.97
C SER A 458 -5.48 16.14 -5.06
N LYS A 459 -5.50 17.43 -4.75
CA LYS A 459 -5.06 18.51 -5.66
C LYS A 459 -4.05 19.44 -5.00
N THR A 460 -3.27 20.11 -5.83
CA THR A 460 -2.40 21.18 -5.38
C THR A 460 -3.22 22.45 -5.17
N GLN A 461 -2.99 23.13 -4.04
CA GLN A 461 -3.57 24.45 -3.72
C GLN A 461 -2.50 25.55 -3.76
#